data_AF-A0A3S4U165-F1
#
_entry.id   AF-A0A3S4U165-F1
#
_cell.length_a   1.000
_cell.length_b   1.000
_cell.length_c   1.000
_cell.angle_alpha   90.00
_cell.angle_beta   90.00
_cell.angle_gamma   90.00
#
_symmetry.space_group_name_H-M   'P 1'
#
loop_
_entity.id
_entity.type
_entity.pdbx_description
1 polymer ?
#
loop_
_entity_poly.entity_id
_entity_poly.type
_entity_poly.pdbx_seq_one_letter_code
_entity_poly.pdbx_strand_id
1 'polypeptide(L)'
;MREPHDDLKARADEFADAFENYDPMPGDQDAPLPPTMAVRLAAWRRDTAEKELAEAVRAAREQSVSWREVGEAIGTSGEAARQRYGASS
;
A
#
# COMPACT_ATOMS: atom_id res chain seq x y z
N MET A 1 -22.21 -9.35 28.87
CA MET A 1 -21.52 -8.58 27.81
C MET A 1 -20.51 -9.54 27.19
N ARG A 2 -20.46 -9.68 25.87
CA ARG A 2 -19.42 -10.52 25.25
C ARG A 2 -18.11 -9.76 25.26
N GLU A 3 -16.99 -10.43 25.52
CA GLU A 3 -15.68 -9.79 25.54
C GLU A 3 -15.28 -9.35 24.11
N PRO A 4 -14.65 -8.18 23.92
CA PRO A 4 -14.34 -7.62 22.59
C PRO A 4 -13.56 -8.56 21.65
N HIS A 5 -12.72 -9.43 22.21
CA HIS A 5 -11.96 -10.42 21.46
C HIS A 5 -12.86 -11.55 20.90
N ASP A 6 -13.88 -11.97 21.65
CA ASP A 6 -14.80 -13.01 21.21
C ASP A 6 -15.73 -12.47 20.11
N ASP A 7 -16.05 -11.17 20.14
CA ASP A 7 -16.76 -10.50 19.04
C ASP A 7 -15.90 -10.41 17.77
N LEU A 8 -14.60 -10.12 17.87
CA LEU A 8 -13.70 -10.12 16.72
C LEU A 8 -13.61 -11.50 16.08
N LYS A 9 -13.50 -12.56 16.89
CA LYS A 9 -13.49 -13.95 16.40
C LYS A 9 -14.78 -14.32 15.71
N ALA A 10 -15.93 -14.03 16.33
CA ALA A 10 -17.23 -14.31 15.71
C ALA A 10 -17.41 -13.58 14.36
N ARG A 11 -16.90 -12.36 14.23
CA ARG A 11 -16.90 -11.63 12.96
C ARG A 11 -15.95 -12.26 11.93
N ALA A 12 -14.78 -12.73 12.36
CA ALA A 12 -13.85 -13.43 11.47
C ALA A 12 -14.45 -14.73 10.94
N ASP A 13 -15.12 -15.51 11.80
CA ASP A 13 -15.81 -16.75 11.41
C ASP A 13 -16.95 -16.45 10.42
N GLU A 14 -17.77 -15.43 10.68
CA GLU A 14 -18.83 -14.98 9.76
C GLU A 14 -18.29 -14.60 8.37
N PHE A 15 -17.14 -13.92 8.31
CA PHE A 15 -16.50 -13.61 7.03
C PHE A 15 -15.92 -14.85 6.35
N ALA A 16 -15.29 -15.76 7.10
CA ALA A 16 -14.77 -17.00 6.55
C ALA A 16 -15.90 -17.83 5.91
N ASP A 17 -17.01 -18.01 6.62
CA ASP A 17 -18.20 -18.70 6.11
C ASP A 17 -18.73 -18.04 4.83
N ALA A 18 -18.75 -16.70 4.77
CA ALA A 18 -19.20 -15.98 3.59
C ALA A 18 -18.29 -16.19 2.37
N PHE A 19 -16.97 -16.31 2.56
CA PHE A 19 -16.04 -16.59 1.47
C PHE A 19 -16.07 -18.07 1.04
N GLU A 20 -16.09 -18.99 2.00
CA GLU A 20 -16.05 -20.44 1.73
C GLU A 20 -17.32 -20.96 1.05
N ASN A 21 -18.48 -20.39 1.41
CA ASN A 21 -19.77 -20.83 0.90
C ASN A 21 -20.28 -19.97 -0.27
N TYR A 22 -19.45 -19.08 -0.82
CA TYR A 22 -19.84 -18.26 -1.95
C TYR A 22 -19.88 -19.08 -3.24
N ASP A 23 -21.07 -19.20 -3.84
CA ASP A 23 -21.26 -19.74 -5.18
C ASP A 23 -21.33 -18.57 -6.18
N PRO A 24 -20.30 -18.35 -7.03
CA PRO A 24 -20.25 -17.20 -7.92
C PRO A 24 -21.40 -17.20 -8.93
N MET A 25 -22.12 -16.08 -9.02
CA MET A 25 -23.13 -15.85 -10.03
C MET A 25 -22.49 -15.44 -11.37
N PRO A 26 -23.18 -15.67 -12.51
CA PRO A 26 -22.75 -15.15 -13.79
C PRO A 26 -22.55 -13.62 -13.73
N GLY A 27 -21.31 -13.18 -13.97
CA GLY A 27 -20.93 -11.77 -13.93
C GLY A 27 -20.13 -11.35 -12.70
N ASP A 28 -19.98 -12.18 -11.67
CA ASP A 28 -19.24 -11.81 -10.45
C ASP A 28 -17.72 -11.74 -10.65
N GLN A 29 -17.17 -12.58 -11.52
CA GLN A 29 -15.71 -12.64 -11.76
C GLN A 29 -15.18 -11.44 -12.55
N ASP A 30 -15.93 -11.00 -13.55
CA ASP A 30 -15.56 -9.89 -14.45
C ASP A 30 -16.28 -8.59 -14.10
N ALA A 31 -16.97 -8.56 -12.96
CA ALA A 31 -17.64 -7.36 -12.48
C ALA A 31 -16.62 -6.21 -12.37
N PRO A 32 -16.92 -5.03 -12.93
CA PRO A 32 -16.06 -3.88 -12.71
C PRO A 32 -16.01 -3.57 -11.22
N LEU A 33 -14.81 -3.25 -10.71
CA LEU A 33 -14.66 -2.84 -9.33
C LEU A 33 -15.61 -1.68 -9.02
N PRO A 34 -16.29 -1.70 -7.85
CA PRO A 34 -17.03 -0.54 -7.39
C PRO A 34 -16.13 0.71 -7.45
N PRO A 35 -16.60 1.87 -7.96
CA PRO A 35 -15.75 3.03 -8.20
C PRO A 35 -14.93 3.46 -6.97
N THR A 36 -15.52 3.40 -5.79
CA THR A 36 -14.84 3.71 -4.52
C THR A 36 -13.75 2.69 -4.19
N MET A 37 -13.94 1.41 -4.54
CA MET A 37 -12.92 0.39 -4.35
C MET A 37 -11.78 0.55 -5.35
N ALA A 38 -12.06 0.93 -6.60
CA ALA A 38 -11.00 1.28 -7.56
C ALA A 38 -10.11 2.41 -7.05
N VAL A 39 -10.68 3.46 -6.45
CA VAL A 39 -9.92 4.55 -5.81
C VAL A 39 -9.10 4.04 -4.63
N ARG A 40 -9.67 3.22 -3.74
CA ARG A 40 -8.95 2.62 -2.60
C ARG A 40 -7.77 1.77 -3.06
N LEU A 41 -7.94 0.98 -4.12
CA LEU A 41 -6.89 0.17 -4.71
C LEU A 41 -5.77 1.04 -5.30
N ALA A 42 -6.12 2.10 -6.02
CA ALA A 42 -5.13 3.05 -6.55
C ALA A 42 -4.35 3.75 -5.43
N ALA A 43 -5.03 4.16 -4.36
CA ALA A 43 -4.40 4.76 -3.19
C ALA A 43 -3.42 3.80 -2.50
N TRP A 44 -3.82 2.53 -2.32
CA TRP A 44 -2.97 1.49 -1.75
C TRP A 44 -1.74 1.20 -2.62
N ARG A 45 -1.91 1.10 -3.95
CA ARG A 45 -0.79 0.92 -4.88
C ARG A 45 0.20 2.08 -4.80
N ARG A 46 -0.29 3.31 -4.74
CA ARG A 46 0.56 4.50 -4.57
C ARG A 46 1.33 4.45 -3.25
N ASP A 47 0.67 4.15 -2.13
CA ASP A 47 1.32 4.04 -0.82
C ASP A 47 2.42 2.96 -0.81
N THR A 48 2.15 1.82 -1.44
CA THR A 48 3.13 0.73 -1.56
C THR A 48 4.34 1.16 -2.39
N ALA A 49 4.11 1.79 -3.54
CA ALA A 49 5.19 2.29 -4.40
C ALA A 49 6.03 3.39 -3.72
N GLU A 50 5.39 4.28 -2.94
CA GLU A 50 6.10 5.32 -2.18
C GLU A 50 6.99 4.73 -1.08
N LYS A 51 6.54 3.67 -0.40
CA LYS A 51 7.35 2.94 0.58
C LYS A 51 8.54 2.27 -0.09
N GLU A 52 8.32 1.57 -1.20
CA GLU A 52 9.40 0.94 -1.98
C GLU A 52 10.43 1.98 -2.45
N LEU A 53 9.97 3.13 -2.95
CA LEU A 53 10.84 4.22 -3.37
C LEU A 53 11.67 4.78 -2.19
N ALA A 54 11.04 4.99 -1.03
CA ALA A 54 11.75 5.45 0.16
C ALA A 54 12.85 4.47 0.60
N GLU A 55 12.58 3.17 0.56
CA GLU A 55 13.56 2.13 0.87
C GLU A 55 14.72 2.09 -0.15
N ALA A 56 14.41 2.22 -1.44
CA ALA A 56 15.43 2.30 -2.49
C ALA A 56 16.33 3.55 -2.31
N VAL A 57 15.73 4.71 -1.97
CA VAL A 57 16.48 5.93 -1.66
C VAL A 57 17.37 5.74 -0.45
N ARG A 58 16.87 5.12 0.62
CA ARG A 58 17.65 4.79 1.83
C ARG A 58 18.85 3.92 1.48
N ALA A 59 18.64 2.82 0.75
CA ALA A 59 19.70 1.92 0.32
C ALA A 59 20.75 2.61 -0.58
N ALA A 60 20.33 3.53 -1.46
CA ALA A 60 21.26 4.33 -2.26
C ALA A 60 22.10 5.28 -1.40
N ARG A 61 21.48 5.90 -0.38
CA ARG A 61 22.17 6.80 0.55
C ARG A 61 23.14 6.07 1.47
N GLU A 62 22.84 4.85 1.89
CA GLU A 62 23.77 3.97 2.62
C GLU A 62 25.01 3.64 1.77
N GLN A 63 24.86 3.56 0.45
CA GLN A 63 25.96 3.43 -0.52
C GLN A 63 26.60 4.77 -0.91
N SER A 64 26.33 5.84 -0.17
CA SER A 64 26.87 7.20 -0.38
C SER A 64 26.50 7.88 -1.70
N VAL A 65 25.55 7.36 -2.48
CA VAL A 65 25.06 7.97 -3.74
C VAL A 65 24.54 9.37 -3.46
N SER A 66 25.03 10.40 -4.15
CA SER A 66 24.73 11.79 -3.80
C SER A 66 23.24 12.13 -3.94
N TRP A 67 22.75 13.10 -3.14
CA TRP A 67 21.36 13.59 -3.29
C TRP A 67 21.07 14.12 -4.69
N ARG A 68 22.08 14.69 -5.38
CA ARG A 68 21.96 15.11 -6.78
C ARG A 68 21.60 13.93 -7.68
N GLU A 69 22.32 12.82 -7.58
CA GLU A 69 22.09 11.61 -8.39
C GLU A 69 20.76 10.94 -8.02
N VAL A 70 20.40 10.90 -6.74
CA VAL A 70 19.09 10.40 -6.31
C VAL A 70 17.95 11.23 -6.91
N GLY A 71 18.05 12.57 -6.84
CA GLY A 71 17.07 13.47 -7.42
C GLY A 71 16.93 13.28 -8.93
N GLU A 72 18.07 13.20 -9.64
CA GLU A 72 18.11 12.94 -11.07
C GLU A 72 17.41 11.62 -11.44
N ALA A 73 17.66 10.55 -10.69
CA ALA A 73 17.06 9.23 -10.93
C ALA A 73 15.52 9.23 -10.80
N ILE A 74 14.95 10.09 -9.95
CA ILE A 74 13.50 10.15 -9.71
C ILE A 74 12.83 11.37 -10.36
N GLY A 75 13.56 12.09 -11.23
CA GLY A 75 13.03 13.21 -12.00
C GLY A 75 12.75 14.48 -11.17
N THR A 76 13.52 14.71 -10.09
CA THR A 76 13.40 15.91 -9.26
C THR A 76 14.76 16.53 -8.94
N SER A 77 14.80 17.65 -8.22
CA SER A 77 16.07 18.22 -7.77
C SER A 77 16.64 17.42 -6.60
N GLY A 78 17.95 17.36 -6.47
CA GLY A 78 18.58 16.67 -5.33
C GLY A 78 18.18 17.28 -3.98
N GLU A 79 17.95 18.59 -3.94
CA GLU A 79 17.46 19.28 -2.74
C GLU A 79 16.02 18.87 -2.40
N ALA A 80 15.13 18.74 -3.39
CA ALA A 80 13.77 18.24 -3.17
C ALA A 80 13.77 16.78 -2.69
N ALA A 81 14.63 15.93 -3.26
CA ALA A 81 14.81 14.55 -2.80
C ALA A 81 15.32 14.51 -1.34
N ARG A 82 16.32 15.33 -1.00
CA ARG A 82 16.86 15.44 0.36
C ARG A 82 15.79 15.89 1.36
N GLN A 83 15.00 16.91 1.03
CA GLN A 83 13.95 17.39 1.94
C GLN A 83 12.88 16.31 2.18
N ARG A 84 12.53 15.55 1.14
CA ARG A 84 11.51 14.49 1.24
C ARG A 84 12.00 13.25 1.99
N TYR A 85 13.20 12.78 1.70
CA TYR A 85 13.70 11.47 2.17
C TYR A 85 14.81 11.57 3.23
N GLY A 86 15.43 12.74 3.41
CA GLY A 86 16.51 12.93 4.36
C GLY A 86 16.05 13.20 5.80
N ALA A 87 14.75 13.46 6.02
CA ALA A 87 14.18 13.72 7.35
C ALA A 87 13.74 12.45 8.10
N SER A 88 13.80 11.28 7.44
CA SER A 88 13.30 10.00 7.96
C SER A 88 14.41 9.02 8.40
N SER A 89 15.65 9.51 8.58
CA SER A 89 16.76 8.72 9.14
C SER A 89 16.70 8.61 10.66
#